data_AF-A0A562YDU0-F1
#
_entry.id   AF-A0A562YDU0-F1
#
_cell.length_a   1.000
_cell.length_b   1.000
_cell.length_c   1.000
_cell.angle_alpha   90.00
_cell.angle_beta   90.00
_cell.angle_gamma   90.00
#
_symmetry.space_group_name_H-M   'P 1'
#
loop_
_entity.id
_entity.type
_entity.pdbx_description
1 polymer ?
#
loop_
_entity_poly.entity_id
_entity_poly.type
_entity_poly.pdbx_seq_one_letter_code
_entity_poly.pdbx_strand_id
1 'polypeptide(L)'
;MTGPLVGSACGGTYTRTWNISDACGNPATTRTQIITVDDTTAPVIAAAPGPISIQCIADLPAETDLAWTDNCDAGGTVTSVTGPLVGSACGGTYTRTWNIS
;
A
#
# COMPACT_ATOMS: atom_id res chain seq x y z
N MET A 1 18.04 26.01 -4.05
CA MET A 1 17.54 25.03 -5.04
C MET A 1 17.24 23.71 -4.34
N THR A 2 16.11 23.08 -4.66
CA THR A 2 15.77 21.73 -4.15
C THR A 2 16.37 20.70 -5.11
N GLY A 3 17.14 19.75 -4.58
CA GLY A 3 17.64 18.60 -5.34
C GLY A 3 16.52 17.62 -5.68
N PRO A 4 16.75 16.70 -6.63
CA PRO A 4 15.77 15.67 -6.98
C PRO A 4 15.50 14.74 -5.79
N LEU A 5 14.35 14.08 -5.81
CA LEU A 5 14.08 12.95 -4.91
C LEU A 5 15.11 11.85 -5.18
N VAL A 6 15.74 11.34 -4.13
CA VAL A 6 16.49 10.10 -4.18
C VAL A 6 15.63 9.04 -3.47
N GLY A 7 15.08 8.09 -4.23
CA GLY A 7 14.12 7.08 -3.75
C GLY A 7 12.78 7.16 -4.50
N SER A 8 11.69 6.82 -3.83
CA SER A 8 10.31 6.91 -4.32
C SER A 8 9.46 7.84 -3.45
N ALA A 9 8.26 8.16 -3.93
CA ALA A 9 7.29 8.96 -3.15
C ALA A 9 6.83 8.26 -1.86
N CYS A 10 7.02 6.95 -1.74
CA CYS A 10 6.73 6.15 -0.53
C CYS A 10 7.96 5.98 0.38
N GLY A 11 9.14 6.40 -0.05
CA GLY A 11 10.37 6.11 0.67
C GLY A 11 11.56 6.75 -0.03
N GLY A 12 12.06 7.84 0.51
CA GLY A 12 13.12 8.59 -0.15
C GLY A 12 13.57 9.83 0.61
N THR A 13 14.48 10.58 0.00
CA THR A 13 15.02 11.81 0.57
C THR A 13 15.05 12.94 -0.44
N TYR A 14 14.74 14.15 0.01
CA TYR A 14 14.92 15.40 -0.71
C TYR A 14 15.97 16.24 0.00
N THR A 15 16.96 16.74 -0.74
CA THR A 15 17.92 17.70 -0.19
C THR A 15 17.64 19.09 -0.71
N ARG A 16 17.41 20.06 0.17
CA ARG A 16 17.32 21.49 -0.19
C ARG A 16 18.62 22.18 0.14
N THR A 17 19.14 22.97 -0.80
CA THR A 17 20.37 23.74 -0.64
C THR A 17 20.08 25.23 -0.86
N TRP A 18 20.49 26.08 0.07
CA TRP A 18 20.43 27.53 -0.06
C TRP A 18 21.83 28.10 -0.17
N ASN A 19 22.07 28.80 -1.27
CA ASN A 19 23.22 29.67 -1.48
C ASN A 19 22.69 31.01 -1.99
N ILE A 20 23.10 32.10 -1.36
CA ILE A 20 22.76 33.45 -1.80
C ILE A 20 24.05 34.25 -1.86
N SER A 21 24.14 35.21 -2.78
CA SER A 21 25.22 36.19 -2.82
C SER A 21 24.64 37.58 -2.62
N ASP A 22 25.41 38.48 -2.02
CA ASP A 22 25.04 39.90 -1.95
C ASP A 22 25.15 40.59 -3.33
N ALA A 23 24.74 41.86 -3.40
CA ALA A 23 24.79 42.64 -4.64
C ALA A 23 26.21 42.84 -5.19
N CYS A 24 27.25 42.63 -4.37
CA CYS A 24 28.65 42.71 -4.76
C CYS A 24 29.22 41.35 -5.18
N GLY A 25 28.43 40.27 -5.11
CA GLY A 25 28.83 38.92 -5.48
C GLY A 25 29.44 38.09 -4.35
N ASN A 26 29.44 38.56 -3.10
CA ASN A 26 29.97 37.79 -1.97
C ASN A 26 29.00 36.65 -1.59
N PRO A 27 29.42 35.37 -1.67
CA PRO A 27 28.54 34.26 -1.33
C PRO A 27 28.38 34.11 0.19
N ALA A 28 27.15 33.89 0.63
CA ALA A 28 26.84 33.47 1.99
C ALA A 28 27.22 31.99 2.21
N THR A 29 27.37 31.60 3.47
CA THR A 29 27.56 30.19 3.85
C THR A 29 26.39 29.33 3.36
N THR A 30 26.69 28.30 2.58
CA THR A 30 25.70 27.35 2.11
C THR A 30 25.01 26.63 3.27
N ARG A 31 23.69 26.52 3.20
CA ARG A 31 22.88 25.74 4.14
C ARG A 31 22.19 24.61 3.40
N THR A 32 22.11 23.43 4.03
CA THR A 32 21.41 22.27 3.50
C THR A 32 20.37 21.76 4.50
N GLN A 33 19.26 21.24 3.98
CA GLN A 33 18.24 20.52 4.73
C GLN A 33 18.00 19.20 4.02
N ILE A 34 18.04 18.11 4.78
CA ILE A 34 17.60 16.79 4.32
C ILE A 34 16.17 16.59 4.83
N ILE A 35 15.27 16.25 3.92
CA ILE A 35 13.87 15.92 4.20
C ILE A 35 13.70 14.44 3.86
N THR A 36 13.35 13.64 4.85
CA THR A 36 13.09 12.20 4.68
C THR A 36 11.61 11.98 4.49
N VAL A 37 11.25 11.20 3.46
CA VAL A 37 9.93 10.63 3.26
C VAL A 37 10.01 9.18 3.70
N ASP A 38 9.17 8.85 4.67
CA ASP A 38 9.06 7.51 5.25
C ASP A 38 7.58 7.16 5.33
N ASP A 39 7.15 6.21 4.51
CA ASP A 39 5.77 5.76 4.54
C ASP A 39 5.57 4.69 5.62
N THR A 40 4.63 4.97 6.50
CA THR A 40 4.28 4.13 7.66
C THR A 40 2.79 3.81 7.70
N THR A 41 2.05 4.31 6.72
CA THR A 41 0.62 4.05 6.60
C THR A 41 0.45 2.72 5.88
N ALA A 42 -0.31 1.81 6.48
CA ALA A 42 -0.58 0.53 5.85
C ALA A 42 -1.67 0.68 4.77
N PRO A 43 -1.61 -0.14 3.71
CA PRO A 43 -2.65 -0.15 2.70
C PRO A 43 -3.97 -0.68 3.26
N VAL A 44 -5.08 -0.25 2.65
CA VAL A 44 -6.45 -0.57 3.09
C VAL A 44 -7.15 -1.41 2.03
N ILE A 45 -7.59 -2.61 2.40
CA ILE A 45 -8.41 -3.48 1.55
C ILE A 45 -9.89 -3.11 1.71
N ALA A 46 -10.64 -3.13 0.60
CA ALA A 46 -12.08 -2.96 0.60
C ALA A 46 -12.80 -4.02 1.47
N ALA A 47 -14.02 -3.71 1.89
CA ALA A 47 -14.81 -4.62 2.70
C ALA A 47 -15.04 -5.96 1.97
N ALA A 48 -14.79 -7.06 2.68
CA ALA A 48 -15.09 -8.39 2.16
C ALA A 48 -16.61 -8.61 2.00
N PRO A 49 -17.03 -9.45 1.05
CA PRO A 49 -18.43 -9.85 0.94
C PRO A 49 -18.92 -10.52 2.23
N GLY A 50 -20.22 -10.39 2.50
CA GLY A 50 -20.85 -11.10 3.62
C GLY A 50 -20.81 -12.63 3.44
N PRO A 51 -21.04 -13.38 4.53
CA PRO A 51 -21.09 -14.84 4.47
C PRO A 51 -22.27 -15.30 3.61
N ILE A 52 -22.07 -16.42 2.90
CA ILE A 52 -23.10 -17.08 2.12
C ILE A 52 -23.25 -18.54 2.59
N SER A 53 -24.41 -19.12 2.35
CA SER A 53 -24.66 -20.55 2.60
C SER A 53 -24.93 -21.26 1.28
N ILE A 54 -24.26 -22.38 1.08
CA ILE A 54 -24.38 -23.24 -0.10
C ILE A 54 -24.88 -24.62 0.33
N GLN A 55 -25.56 -25.35 -0.57
CA GLN A 55 -26.11 -26.68 -0.27
C GLN A 55 -25.11 -27.80 -0.57
N CYS A 56 -24.21 -27.58 -1.54
CA CYS A 56 -23.16 -28.53 -1.92
C CYS A 56 -21.83 -27.81 -2.17
N ILE A 57 -20.71 -28.53 -2.01
CA ILE A 57 -19.37 -28.02 -2.38
C ILE A 57 -19.28 -27.62 -3.87
N ALA A 58 -20.09 -28.27 -4.73
CA ALA A 58 -20.16 -27.93 -6.15
C ALA A 58 -20.73 -26.51 -6.40
N ASP A 59 -21.45 -25.94 -5.42
CA ASP A 59 -22.02 -24.60 -5.48
C ASP A 59 -21.07 -23.54 -4.89
N LEU A 60 -19.88 -23.92 -4.43
CA LEU A 60 -18.90 -22.97 -3.93
C LEU A 60 -18.49 -22.03 -5.08
N PRO A 61 -18.72 -20.70 -4.96
CA PRO A 61 -18.43 -19.78 -6.05
C PRO A 61 -16.94 -19.70 -6.33
N ALA A 62 -16.55 -19.18 -7.50
CA ALA A 62 -15.16 -18.87 -7.81
C ALA A 62 -14.59 -17.83 -6.83
N GLU A 63 -13.26 -17.74 -6.76
CA GLU A 63 -12.57 -16.69 -6.00
C GLU A 63 -12.94 -15.31 -6.53
N THR A 64 -12.88 -14.31 -5.64
CA THR A 64 -13.26 -12.94 -5.97
C THR A 64 -12.15 -11.99 -5.56
N ASP A 65 -12.00 -10.94 -6.35
CA ASP A 65 -11.04 -9.89 -6.08
C ASP A 65 -11.66 -8.80 -5.21
N LEU A 66 -10.81 -8.18 -4.38
CA LEU A 66 -11.12 -6.95 -3.67
C LEU A 66 -10.13 -5.86 -4.08
N ALA A 67 -10.63 -4.64 -4.20
CA ALA A 67 -9.79 -3.47 -4.40
C ALA A 67 -9.06 -3.12 -3.09
N TRP A 68 -7.87 -2.52 -3.21
CA TRP A 68 -7.16 -1.91 -2.10
C TRP A 68 -6.51 -0.59 -2.53
N THR A 69 -6.28 0.29 -1.57
CA THR A 69 -5.70 1.62 -1.79
C THR A 69 -4.63 1.92 -0.75
N ASP A 70 -3.72 2.82 -1.10
CA ASP A 70 -2.69 3.34 -0.21
C ASP A 70 -2.45 4.84 -0.49
N ASN A 71 -1.89 5.58 0.45
CA ASN A 71 -1.60 7.01 0.32
C ASN A 71 -0.43 7.32 -0.62
N CYS A 72 0.45 6.34 -0.86
CA CYS A 72 1.65 6.51 -1.65
C CYS A 72 1.69 5.56 -2.87
N ASP A 73 0.91 4.48 -2.86
CA ASP A 73 0.68 3.59 -4.00
C ASP A 73 -0.61 3.96 -4.76
N ALA A 74 -0.68 3.65 -6.05
CA ALA A 74 -1.89 3.77 -6.86
C ALA A 74 -2.99 2.78 -6.43
N GLY A 75 -2.63 1.74 -5.68
CA GLY A 75 -3.53 0.68 -5.25
C GLY A 75 -3.69 -0.40 -6.30
N GLY A 76 -4.64 -1.31 -6.08
CA GLY A 76 -4.86 -2.43 -7.00
C GLY A 76 -5.95 -3.38 -6.55
N THR A 77 -5.83 -4.63 -7.00
CA THR A 77 -6.74 -5.72 -6.64
C THR A 77 -5.96 -6.88 -6.04
N VAL A 78 -6.59 -7.57 -5.09
CA VAL A 78 -6.09 -8.80 -4.47
C VAL A 78 -7.14 -9.89 -4.62
N THR A 79 -6.71 -11.07 -5.05
CA THR A 79 -7.57 -12.25 -5.16
C THR A 79 -7.66 -12.97 -3.82
N SER A 80 -8.85 -13.42 -3.45
CA SER A 80 -9.05 -14.24 -2.26
C SER A 80 -8.26 -15.55 -2.36
N VAL A 81 -7.73 -16.05 -1.27
CA VAL A 81 -7.31 -17.45 -1.14
C VAL A 81 -8.32 -18.20 -0.29
N THR A 82 -8.86 -19.29 -0.82
CA THR A 82 -9.78 -20.16 -0.09
C THR A 82 -9.02 -21.13 0.82
N GLY A 83 -9.29 -21.05 2.12
CA GLY A 83 -8.72 -21.95 3.13
C GLY A 83 -9.30 -23.37 3.08
N PRO A 84 -8.77 -24.30 3.89
CA PRO A 84 -9.30 -25.65 3.97
C PRO A 84 -10.73 -25.68 4.53
N LEU A 85 -11.47 -26.74 4.20
CA LEU A 85 -12.76 -27.01 4.81
C LEU A 85 -12.57 -27.27 6.31
N VAL A 86 -13.28 -26.51 7.14
CA VAL A 86 -13.42 -26.81 8.57
C VAL A 86 -14.76 -27.49 8.79
N GLY A 87 -14.75 -28.73 9.29
CA GLY A 87 -15.94 -29.55 9.47
C GLY A 87 -15.96 -30.73 8.49
N SER A 88 -17.11 -30.98 7.86
CA SER A 88 -17.29 -32.09 6.92
C SER A 88 -17.97 -31.64 5.63
N ALA A 89 -17.92 -32.49 4.60
CA ALA A 89 -18.58 -32.22 3.32
C ALA A 89 -20.12 -32.06 3.44
N CYS A 90 -20.73 -32.60 4.50
CA CYS A 90 -22.16 -32.49 4.78
C CYS A 90 -22.51 -31.37 5.78
N GLY A 91 -21.52 -30.55 6.15
CA GLY A 91 -21.68 -29.48 7.13
C GLY A 91 -20.32 -28.97 7.57
N GLY A 92 -19.91 -27.83 7.02
CA GLY A 92 -18.63 -27.20 7.29
C GLY A 92 -18.53 -25.79 6.72
N THR A 93 -17.39 -25.15 6.91
CA THR A 93 -17.15 -23.76 6.51
C THR A 93 -15.84 -23.64 5.74
N TYR A 94 -15.87 -22.84 4.67
CA TYR A 94 -14.69 -22.32 4.00
C TYR A 94 -14.49 -20.87 4.39
N THR A 95 -13.24 -20.48 4.62
CA THR A 95 -12.87 -19.08 4.88
C THR A 95 -12.03 -18.58 3.73
N ARG A 96 -12.34 -17.37 3.24
CA ARG A 96 -11.54 -16.66 2.26
C ARG A 96 -10.75 -15.54 2.91
N THR A 97 -9.50 -15.41 2.52
CA THR A 97 -8.61 -14.37 3.02
C THR A 97 -8.02 -13.58 1.85
N TRP A 98 -7.98 -12.27 1.98
CA TRP A 98 -7.33 -11.36 1.05
C TRP A 98 -6.13 -10.74 1.76
N ASN A 99 -4.94 -10.96 1.22
CA ASN A 99 -3.69 -10.45 1.80
C ASN A 99 -2.93 -9.64 0.76
N ILE A 100 -2.53 -8.43 1.14
CA ILE A 100 -1.58 -7.61 0.41
C ILE A 100 -0.32 -7.49 1.27
N SER A 101 0.84 -7.46 0.62
CA SER A 101 2.17 -7.45 1.26
C SER A 101 2.97 -6.25 0.84
#